data_AF-A0A840FUI4-F1
#
_entry.id   AF-A0A840FUI4-F1
#
_cell.length_a   1.000
_cell.length_b   1.000
_cell.length_c   1.000
_cell.angle_alpha   90.00
_cell.angle_beta   90.00
_cell.angle_gamma   90.00
#
_symmetry.space_group_name_H-M   'P 1'
#
loop_
_entity.id
_entity.type
_entity.pdbx_description
1 polymer ?
#
loop_
_entity_poly.entity_id
_entity_poly.type
_entity_poly.pdbx_seq_one_letter_code
_entity_poly.pdbx_strand_id
1 'polypeptide(L)'
;MEQARFADTQSLAPGSSDERSLAKSRASLEATLRQNFGVLIDDLLLAVAFAQRQRLITIQEVCERTGMGTSFIHAEILAGRFPKPVKLGASKSRRAAARFVDGEICDWIAQRIAERDLPPSHSMRSEEVA
;
A
#
# COMPACT_ATOMS: atom_id res chain seq x y z
N MET A 1 -6.11 74.18 -22.01
CA MET A 1 -5.56 73.20 -22.96
C MET A 1 -4.38 72.59 -22.23
N GLU A 2 -4.26 71.32 -21.94
CA GLU A 2 -4.89 70.11 -22.43
C GLU A 2 -4.70 69.05 -21.33
N GLN A 3 -5.50 68.01 -21.43
CA GLN A 3 -5.80 66.98 -20.46
C GLN A 3 -4.69 65.94 -20.22
N ALA A 4 -4.99 65.06 -19.25
CA ALA A 4 -4.66 63.62 -19.16
C ALA A 4 -3.73 63.26 -17.99
N ARG A 5 -4.26 62.77 -16.85
CA ARG A 5 -4.67 61.37 -16.59
C ARG A 5 -3.52 60.40 -16.83
N PHE A 6 -2.99 59.78 -15.78
CA PHE A 6 -3.08 58.33 -15.63
C PHE A 6 -2.92 57.97 -14.15
N ALA A 7 -3.77 57.03 -13.74
CA ALA A 7 -4.13 56.74 -12.37
C ALA A 7 -3.03 56.05 -11.57
N ASP A 8 -3.02 56.35 -10.27
CA ASP A 8 -2.44 55.52 -9.23
C ASP A 8 -2.78 54.05 -9.47
N THR A 9 -1.74 53.24 -9.72
CA THR A 9 -1.86 51.79 -9.74
C THR A 9 -1.83 51.30 -8.30
N GLN A 10 -2.93 51.49 -7.56
CA GLN A 10 -3.15 50.72 -6.33
C GLN A 10 -3.44 49.28 -6.71
N SER A 11 -2.38 48.48 -6.73
CA SER A 11 -2.43 47.03 -6.83
C SER A 11 -2.95 46.44 -5.51
N LEU A 12 -4.22 46.02 -5.54
CA LEU A 12 -4.83 44.87 -4.87
C LEU A 12 -4.27 44.46 -3.48
N ALA A 13 -4.91 44.91 -2.41
CA ALA A 13 -4.88 44.23 -1.10
C ALA A 13 -6.11 43.29 -1.00
N PRO A 14 -5.93 41.97 -0.77
CA PRO A 14 -7.04 41.03 -0.62
C PRO A 14 -7.56 41.06 0.81
N GLY A 15 -8.83 41.40 0.99
CA GLY A 15 -9.40 41.52 2.33
C GLY A 15 -10.86 41.89 2.35
N SER A 16 -11.70 41.21 1.56
CA SER A 16 -13.15 41.29 1.82
C SER A 16 -13.48 40.39 3.02
N SER A 17 -14.26 40.92 3.96
CA SER A 17 -14.80 40.18 5.11
C SER A 17 -15.58 38.93 4.69
N ASP A 18 -16.12 38.93 3.47
CA ASP A 18 -16.81 37.78 2.86
C ASP A 18 -15.85 36.62 2.60
N GLU A 19 -14.61 36.92 2.19
CA GLU A 19 -13.59 35.91 1.89
C GLU A 19 -13.10 35.20 3.16
N ARG A 20 -13.01 35.91 4.29
CA ARG A 20 -12.73 35.32 5.61
C ARG A 20 -13.91 34.50 6.14
N SER A 21 -15.14 34.91 5.85
CA SER A 21 -16.35 34.18 6.22
C SER A 21 -16.50 32.88 5.40
N LEU A 22 -16.21 32.95 4.10
CA LEU A 22 -16.13 31.80 3.19
C LEU A 22 -14.95 30.89 3.54
N ALA A 23 -13.79 31.42 3.91
CA ALA A 23 -12.63 30.62 4.33
C ALA A 23 -12.88 29.89 5.66
N LYS A 24 -13.56 30.52 6.63
CA LYS A 24 -13.98 29.86 7.88
C LYS A 24 -15.04 28.78 7.62
N SER A 25 -15.99 29.06 6.72
CA SER A 25 -17.01 28.08 6.31
C SER A 25 -16.38 26.91 5.56
N ARG A 26 -15.39 27.15 4.70
CA ARG A 26 -14.60 26.14 4.00
C ARG A 26 -13.71 25.35 4.96
N ALA A 27 -13.04 25.99 5.91
CA ALA A 27 -12.25 25.32 6.93
C ALA A 27 -13.13 24.45 7.84
N SER A 28 -14.34 24.89 8.15
CA SER A 28 -15.34 24.10 8.89
C SER A 28 -15.84 22.91 8.08
N LEU A 29 -16.05 23.08 6.76
CA LEU A 29 -16.38 21.99 5.84
C LEU A 29 -15.20 21.02 5.67
N GLU A 30 -13.97 21.50 5.54
CA GLU A 30 -12.76 20.68 5.44
C GLU A 30 -12.48 19.92 6.74
N ALA A 31 -12.72 20.53 7.91
CA ALA A 31 -12.63 19.87 9.20
C ALA A 31 -13.70 18.77 9.36
N THR A 32 -14.93 19.05 8.90
CA THR A 32 -16.03 18.07 8.89
C THR A 32 -15.79 16.95 7.88
N LEU A 33 -15.27 17.29 6.70
CA LEU A 33 -14.89 16.33 5.67
C LEU A 33 -13.72 15.47 6.15
N ARG A 34 -12.74 16.03 6.88
CA ARG A 34 -11.67 15.26 7.52
C ARG A 34 -12.18 14.35 8.64
N GLN A 35 -13.12 14.82 9.46
CA GLN A 35 -13.74 14.02 10.52
C GLN A 35 -14.60 12.87 9.98
N ASN A 36 -15.26 13.05 8.83
CA ASN A 36 -16.22 12.06 8.32
C ASN A 36 -15.76 11.26 7.09
N PHE A 37 -14.79 11.74 6.29
CA PHE A 37 -14.40 11.12 5.01
C PHE A 37 -12.96 10.59 4.97
N GLY A 38 -12.10 10.92 5.95
CA GLY A 38 -10.75 10.35 6.04
C GLY A 38 -10.79 8.83 6.20
N VAL A 39 -11.72 8.34 7.01
CA VAL A 39 -11.93 6.91 7.23
C VAL A 39 -12.53 6.23 5.99
N LEU A 40 -13.39 6.90 5.23
CA LEU A 40 -14.07 6.30 4.07
C LEU A 40 -13.12 6.00 2.91
N ILE A 41 -12.10 6.82 2.69
CA ILE A 41 -11.09 6.53 1.66
C ILE A 41 -10.16 5.45 2.18
N ASP A 42 -9.69 5.50 3.42
CA ASP A 42 -8.82 4.45 3.97
C ASP A 42 -9.54 3.10 4.00
N ASP A 43 -10.82 3.06 4.39
CA ASP A 43 -11.67 1.87 4.37
C ASP A 43 -11.92 1.38 2.94
N LEU A 44 -12.15 2.28 1.98
CA LEU A 44 -12.33 1.94 0.57
C LEU A 44 -11.02 1.45 -0.07
N LEU A 45 -9.90 2.10 0.23
CA LEU A 45 -8.56 1.76 -0.27
C LEU A 45 -8.11 0.43 0.34
N LEU A 46 -8.37 0.21 1.63
CA LEU A 46 -8.12 -1.04 2.33
C LEU A 46 -9.00 -2.16 1.77
N ALA A 47 -10.30 -1.92 1.55
CA ALA A 47 -11.21 -2.90 0.98
C ALA A 47 -10.82 -3.27 -0.46
N VAL A 48 -10.47 -2.30 -1.30
CA VAL A 48 -10.02 -2.55 -2.68
C VAL A 48 -8.69 -3.30 -2.68
N ALA A 49 -7.69 -2.85 -1.92
CA ALA A 49 -6.39 -3.51 -1.83
C ALA A 49 -6.52 -4.95 -1.29
N PHE A 50 -7.38 -5.15 -0.28
CA PHE A 50 -7.66 -6.47 0.27
C PHE A 50 -8.34 -7.36 -0.77
N ALA A 51 -9.37 -6.89 -1.45
CA ALA A 51 -10.08 -7.65 -2.48
C ALA A 51 -9.16 -8.12 -3.62
N GLN A 52 -8.19 -7.31 -4.04
CA GLN A 52 -7.22 -7.69 -5.08
C GLN A 52 -6.28 -8.82 -4.63
N ARG A 53 -6.07 -8.98 -3.32
CA ARG A 53 -5.17 -9.99 -2.71
C ARG A 53 -5.91 -11.25 -2.21
N GLN A 54 -7.24 -11.22 -2.13
CA GLN A 54 -8.09 -12.35 -1.71
C GLN A 54 -8.48 -13.28 -2.87
N ARG A 55 -7.56 -13.51 -3.82
CA ARG A 55 -7.78 -14.44 -4.95
C ARG A 55 -6.92 -15.69 -4.80
N LEU A 56 -7.43 -16.82 -5.30
CA LEU A 56 -6.67 -18.05 -5.41
C LEU A 56 -5.95 -18.12 -6.76
N ILE A 57 -4.64 -18.34 -6.73
CA ILE A 57 -3.78 -18.43 -7.91
C ILE A 57 -3.25 -19.84 -8.12
N THR A 58 -2.86 -20.15 -9.37
CA THR A 58 -2.29 -21.44 -9.75
C THR A 58 -0.81 -21.50 -9.40
N ILE A 59 -0.24 -22.70 -9.37
CA ILE A 59 1.22 -22.86 -9.21
C ILE A 59 2.01 -22.17 -10.33
N GLN A 60 1.46 -22.11 -11.55
CA GLN A 60 2.12 -21.44 -12.67
C GLN A 60 2.25 -19.93 -12.43
N GLU A 61 1.18 -19.27 -11.98
CA GLU A 61 1.23 -17.86 -11.60
C GLU A 61 2.22 -17.63 -10.45
N VAL A 62 2.28 -18.54 -9.48
CA VAL A 62 3.27 -18.47 -8.39
C VAL A 62 4.70 -18.55 -8.96
N CYS A 63 4.96 -19.45 -9.89
CA CYS A 63 6.25 -19.55 -10.58
C CYS A 63 6.59 -18.26 -11.34
N GLU A 64 5.62 -17.68 -12.06
CA GLU A 64 5.79 -16.43 -12.80
C GLU A 64 6.14 -15.26 -11.87
N ARG A 65 5.51 -15.18 -10.70
CA ARG A 65 5.77 -14.11 -9.71
C ARG A 65 7.08 -14.26 -8.96
N THR A 66 7.46 -15.49 -8.63
CA THR A 66 8.65 -15.78 -7.81
C THR A 66 9.90 -16.01 -8.67
N GLY A 67 9.75 -16.29 -9.96
CA GLY A 67 10.82 -16.75 -10.84
C GLY A 67 11.32 -18.17 -10.51
N MET A 68 10.63 -18.90 -9.62
CA MET A 68 11.05 -20.20 -9.12
C MET A 68 10.36 -21.34 -9.85
N GLY A 69 11.10 -22.43 -10.08
CA GLY A 69 10.53 -23.67 -10.61
C GLY A 69 9.60 -24.36 -9.60
N THR A 70 8.63 -25.13 -10.14
CA THR A 70 7.66 -25.91 -9.35
C THR A 70 8.32 -26.82 -8.31
N SER A 71 9.38 -27.54 -8.68
CA SER A 71 10.09 -28.44 -7.77
C SER A 71 10.71 -27.71 -6.58
N PHE A 72 11.23 -26.49 -6.80
CA PHE A 72 11.80 -25.67 -5.73
C PHE A 72 10.70 -25.23 -4.76
N ILE A 73 9.57 -24.73 -5.29
CA ILE A 73 8.42 -24.35 -4.47
C ILE A 73 7.94 -25.53 -3.62
N HIS A 74 7.84 -26.73 -4.20
CA HIS A 74 7.48 -27.93 -3.44
C HIS A 74 8.48 -28.25 -2.31
N ALA A 75 9.79 -28.09 -2.55
CA ALA A 75 10.81 -28.27 -1.53
C ALA A 75 10.68 -27.23 -0.40
N GLU A 76 10.44 -25.96 -0.73
CA GLU A 76 10.25 -24.91 0.26
C GLU A 76 8.96 -25.07 1.08
N ILE A 77 7.89 -25.59 0.46
CA ILE A 77 6.64 -25.95 1.17
C ILE A 77 6.92 -27.06 2.19
N LEU A 78 7.68 -28.10 1.81
CA LEU A 78 8.06 -29.19 2.72
C LEU A 78 8.98 -28.69 3.85
N ALA A 79 9.86 -27.74 3.55
CA ALA A 79 10.72 -27.09 4.53
C ALA A 79 9.97 -26.09 5.43
N GLY A 80 8.68 -25.81 5.17
CA GLY A 80 7.87 -24.87 5.94
C GLY A 80 8.25 -23.39 5.73
N ARG A 81 9.02 -23.07 4.69
CA ARG A 81 9.46 -21.70 4.38
C ARG A 81 8.59 -20.99 3.35
N PHE A 82 7.64 -21.69 2.75
CA PHE A 82 6.75 -21.18 1.72
C PHE A 82 5.27 -21.33 2.11
N PRO A 83 4.37 -20.42 1.66
CA PRO A 83 2.93 -20.53 1.93
C PRO A 83 2.33 -21.87 1.48
N LYS A 84 1.42 -22.40 2.27
CA LYS A 84 0.80 -23.71 2.01
C LYS A 84 -0.32 -23.59 0.98
N PRO A 85 -0.43 -24.51 0.02
CA PRO A 85 -1.53 -24.49 -0.93
C PRO A 85 -2.86 -24.90 -0.27
N VAL A 86 -3.92 -24.21 -0.65
CA VAL A 86 -5.32 -24.56 -0.41
C VAL A 86 -5.74 -25.66 -1.40
N LYS A 87 -6.22 -26.79 -0.89
CA LYS A 87 -6.73 -27.89 -1.72
C LYS A 87 -8.22 -27.67 -2.02
N LEU A 88 -8.56 -27.45 -3.29
CA LEU A 88 -9.93 -27.34 -3.75
C LEU A 88 -10.45 -28.72 -4.22
N GLY A 89 -11.52 -29.20 -3.59
CA GLY A 89 -12.18 -30.48 -3.90
C GLY A 89 -12.15 -31.48 -2.75
N ALA A 90 -12.67 -32.70 -2.98
CA ALA A 90 -12.66 -33.75 -1.97
C ALA A 90 -11.21 -34.03 -1.50
N SER A 91 -10.96 -33.85 -0.20
CA SER A 91 -9.63 -33.79 0.44
C SER A 91 -8.64 -34.92 0.08
N LYS A 92 -9.15 -36.10 -0.34
CA LYS A 92 -8.36 -37.28 -0.72
C LYS A 92 -8.30 -37.57 -2.24
N SER A 93 -8.89 -36.71 -3.07
CA SER A 93 -8.90 -36.91 -4.52
C SER A 93 -7.57 -36.48 -5.14
N ARG A 94 -6.99 -37.32 -6.01
CA ARG A 94 -5.85 -36.95 -6.89
C ARG A 94 -6.15 -35.79 -7.83
N ARG A 95 -7.43 -35.45 -8.04
CA ARG A 95 -7.87 -34.34 -8.89
C ARG A 95 -8.08 -33.04 -8.11
N ALA A 96 -7.84 -33.03 -6.80
CA ALA A 96 -7.96 -31.80 -6.01
C ALA A 96 -6.96 -30.77 -6.52
N ALA A 97 -7.47 -29.60 -6.91
CA ALA A 97 -6.63 -28.53 -7.43
C ALA A 97 -5.94 -27.83 -6.25
N ALA A 98 -4.61 -27.85 -6.22
CA ALA A 98 -3.82 -27.03 -5.30
C ALA A 98 -3.80 -25.59 -5.80
N ARG A 99 -4.23 -24.64 -4.97
CA ARG A 99 -4.20 -23.20 -5.23
C ARG A 99 -3.53 -22.46 -4.10
N PHE A 100 -2.99 -21.28 -4.36
CA PHE A 100 -2.32 -20.45 -3.36
C PHE A 100 -3.11 -19.16 -3.14
N VAL A 101 -3.08 -18.63 -1.92
CA VAL A 101 -3.68 -17.31 -1.65
C VAL A 101 -2.72 -16.24 -2.17
N ASP A 102 -3.19 -15.42 -3.10
CA ASP A 102 -2.41 -14.36 -3.75
C ASP A 102 -1.75 -13.44 -2.71
N GLY A 103 -2.52 -13.03 -1.70
CA GLY A 103 -2.04 -12.23 -0.57
C GLY A 103 -0.84 -12.83 0.15
N GLU A 104 -0.90 -14.10 0.53
CA GLU A 104 0.21 -14.78 1.24
C GLU A 104 1.49 -14.84 0.40
N ILE A 105 1.35 -15.04 -0.91
CA ILE A 105 2.49 -15.04 -1.83
C ILE A 105 3.09 -13.64 -1.93
N CYS A 106 2.26 -12.60 -2.03
CA CYS A 106 2.73 -11.21 -2.03
C CYS A 106 3.45 -10.84 -0.72
N ASP A 107 2.91 -11.26 0.44
CA ASP A 107 3.54 -11.02 1.75
C ASP A 107 4.88 -11.75 1.85
N TRP A 108 4.94 -12.98 1.37
CA TRP A 108 6.18 -13.75 1.35
C TRP A 108 7.25 -13.09 0.48
N ILE A 109 6.89 -12.57 -0.70
CA ILE A 109 7.81 -11.81 -1.57
C ILE A 109 8.28 -10.54 -0.87
N ALA A 110 7.36 -9.77 -0.28
CA ALA A 110 7.69 -8.56 0.46
C ALA A 110 8.66 -8.85 1.62
N GLN A 111 8.46 -9.96 2.33
CA GLN A 111 9.36 -10.40 3.39
C GLN A 111 10.76 -10.72 2.86
N ARG A 112 10.89 -11.42 1.72
CA ARG A 112 12.21 -11.69 1.10
C ARG A 112 12.94 -10.41 0.69
N ILE A 113 12.19 -9.45 0.16
CA ILE A 113 12.73 -8.14 -0.20
C ILE A 113 13.21 -7.41 1.06
N ALA A 114 12.38 -7.37 2.11
CA ALA A 114 12.73 -6.74 3.37
C ALA A 114 13.94 -7.38 4.05
N GLU A 115 14.07 -8.71 4.02
CA GLU A 115 15.23 -9.42 4.57
C GLU A 115 16.52 -9.12 3.81
N ARG A 116 16.44 -8.96 2.48
CA ARG A 116 17.58 -8.53 1.65
C ARG A 116 17.97 -7.08 1.94
N ASP A 117 16.98 -6.21 2.09
CA ASP A 117 17.17 -4.77 2.23
C ASP A 117 17.48 -4.37 3.68
N LEU A 118 17.23 -5.26 4.65
CA LEU A 118 17.65 -5.05 6.03
C LEU A 118 19.19 -4.98 6.06
N PRO A 119 19.78 -3.87 6.54
CA PRO A 119 21.22 -3.77 6.66
C PRO A 119 21.71 -4.89 7.59
N PRO A 120 22.85 -5.53 7.29
CA PRO A 120 23.41 -6.52 8.19
C PRO A 120 23.59 -5.86 9.56
N SER A 121 22.93 -6.40 10.59
CA SER A 121 23.04 -5.97 11.99
C SER A 121 24.43 -6.17 12.60
N HIS A 122 25.43 -6.43 11.76
CA HIS A 122 26.82 -6.60 12.15
C HIS A 122 27.54 -5.26 12.20
N SER A 123 27.27 -4.44 13.21
CA SER A 123 28.25 -3.47 13.69
C SER A 123 27.94 -2.98 15.11
N MET A 124 27.80 -3.90 16.06
CA MET A 124 28.13 -3.62 17.47
C MET A 124 28.91 -4.81 18.04
N ARG A 125 30.13 -5.00 17.56
CA ARG A 125 31.17 -5.72 18.31
C ARG A 125 31.78 -4.74 19.31
N SER A 126 31.31 -4.83 20.54
CA SER A 126 32.08 -4.92 21.79
C SER A 126 33.56 -4.52 21.80
N GLU A 127 33.92 -3.30 21.40
CA GLU A 127 35.20 -2.67 21.83
C GLU A 127 34.90 -1.54 22.81
N GLU A 128 34.43 -1.92 23.99
CA GLU A 128 34.71 -1.17 25.20
C GLU A 128 35.05 -2.19 26.28
N VAL A 129 36.00 -1.84 27.15
CA VAL A 129 36.61 -2.62 28.23
C VAL A 129 37.84 -3.46 27.83
N ALA A 130 38.98 -2.78 27.68
CA ALA A 130 40.24 -3.13 28.36
C ALA A 130 41.15 -1.90 28.43
#